data_AF-A0A967JZU4-F1
#
_entry.id   AF-A0A967JZU4-F1
#
_cell.length_a   1.000
_cell.length_b   1.000
_cell.length_c   1.000
_cell.angle_alpha   90.00
_cell.angle_beta   90.00
_cell.angle_gamma   90.00
#
_symmetry.space_group_name_H-M   'P 1'
#
loop_
_entity.id
_entity.type
_entity.pdbx_description
1 polymer ?
#
loop_
_entity_poly.entity_id
_entity_poly.type
_entity_poly.pdbx_seq_one_letter_code
_entity_poly.pdbx_strand_id
1 'polypeptide(L)' 'NWIGKSRGAHIDWRIVGATKGTPTDALPDSIRVFTTRPDTLFGASFLALAPDHPITKAVAAKRKKVADFVA' A
#
# COMPACT_ATOMS: atom_id res chain seq x y z
N ASN A 1 18.41 -20.29 -6.27
CA ASN A 1 17.15 -19.60 -5.86
C ASN A 1 17.16 -19.00 -4.46
N TRP A 2 18.18 -19.25 -3.61
CA TRP A 2 18.23 -18.71 -2.24
C TRP A 2 18.60 -17.22 -2.15
N ILE A 3 19.55 -16.76 -2.97
CA ILE A 3 19.99 -15.34 -2.96
C ILE A 3 18.90 -14.39 -3.48
N GLY A 4 18.04 -14.83 -4.41
CA GLY A 4 16.83 -14.10 -4.78
C GLY A 4 17.01 -12.70 -5.41
N LYS A 5 18.16 -12.41 -6.05
CA LYS A 5 18.40 -11.10 -6.67
C LYS A 5 17.39 -10.83 -7.78
N SER A 6 16.70 -9.70 -7.69
CA SER A 6 15.73 -9.22 -8.68
C SER A 6 16.10 -7.83 -9.18
N ARG A 7 15.80 -7.54 -10.46
CA ARG A 7 15.80 -6.19 -11.03
C ARG A 7 14.36 -5.82 -11.37
N GLY A 8 13.95 -4.61 -11.04
CA GLY A 8 12.58 -4.15 -11.20
C GLY A 8 12.49 -2.63 -11.12
N ALA A 9 11.30 -2.13 -10.84
CA ALA A 9 11.02 -0.71 -10.70
C ALA A 9 10.36 -0.41 -9.36
N HIS A 10 10.63 0.79 -8.83
CA HIS A 10 9.84 1.39 -7.77
C HIS A 10 8.80 2.31 -8.39
N ILE A 11 7.56 2.22 -7.93
CA ILE A 11 6.42 3.01 -8.40
C ILE A 11 5.78 3.68 -7.18
N ASP A 12 5.60 5.00 -7.24
CA ASP A 12 4.95 5.79 -6.20
C ASP A 12 3.48 6.03 -6.57
N TRP A 13 2.57 5.34 -5.88
CA TRP A 13 1.13 5.46 -6.08
C TRP A 13 0.56 6.54 -5.17
N ARG A 14 0.10 7.66 -5.73
CA ARG A 14 -0.52 8.73 -4.94
C ARG A 14 -1.87 8.29 -4.38
N ILE A 15 -2.12 8.58 -3.11
CA ILE A 15 -3.41 8.32 -2.48
C ILE A 15 -4.34 9.50 -2.79
N VAL A 16 -5.40 9.24 -3.56
CA VAL A 16 -6.40 10.26 -3.87
C VAL A 16 -7.19 10.60 -2.61
N GLY A 17 -7.31 11.91 -2.30
CA GLY A 17 -8.07 12.38 -1.15
C GLY A 17 -7.33 12.36 0.19
N ALA A 18 -6.01 12.11 0.21
CA ALA A 18 -5.18 12.33 1.38
C ALA A 18 -4.95 13.84 1.60
N THR A 19 -5.97 14.57 2.05
CA THR A 19 -5.93 16.03 2.27
C THR A 19 -6.58 16.36 3.60
N LYS A 20 -5.93 17.18 4.46
CA LYS A 20 -6.44 17.62 5.77
C LYS A 20 -7.96 17.92 5.75
N GLY A 21 -8.70 17.31 6.67
CA GLY A 21 -10.16 17.36 6.82
C GLY A 21 -10.93 16.10 6.35
N THR A 22 -10.26 15.11 5.76
CA THR A 22 -10.82 13.86 5.21
C THR A 22 -10.64 12.65 6.13
N PRO A 23 -11.44 11.57 5.96
CA PRO A 23 -11.22 10.31 6.68
C PRO A 23 -9.81 9.72 6.51
N THR A 24 -9.09 10.14 5.47
CA THR A 24 -7.77 9.69 5.04
C THR A 24 -6.62 10.62 5.43
N ASP A 25 -6.85 11.66 6.23
CA ASP A 25 -5.84 12.65 6.65
C ASP A 25 -4.58 12.09 7.31
N ALA A 26 -4.73 10.93 7.95
CA ALA A 26 -3.64 10.26 8.65
C ALA A 26 -2.78 9.39 7.73
N LEU A 27 -3.12 9.32 6.43
CA LEU A 27 -2.40 8.52 5.44
C LEU A 27 -1.30 9.36 4.77
N PRO A 28 -0.19 8.75 4.34
CA PRO A 28 0.83 9.42 3.56
C PRO A 28 0.31 9.81 2.16
N ASP A 29 0.97 10.76 1.51
CA ASP A 29 0.60 11.23 0.16
C ASP A 29 0.71 10.13 -0.92
N SER A 30 1.57 9.13 -0.70
CA SER A 30 1.78 8.02 -1.63
C SER A 30 2.19 6.70 -0.96
N ILE A 31 2.02 5.62 -1.71
CA ILE A 31 2.46 4.26 -1.39
C ILE A 31 3.52 3.84 -2.41
N ARG A 32 4.73 3.57 -1.94
CA ARG A 32 5.82 3.06 -2.77
C ARG A 32 5.76 1.54 -2.88
N VAL A 33 5.79 1.02 -4.11
CA VAL A 33 5.77 -0.42 -4.41
C VAL A 33 6.96 -0.79 -5.29
N PHE A 34 7.55 -1.96 -5.04
CA PHE A 34 8.52 -2.58 -5.94
C PHE A 34 7.86 -3.70 -6.77
N THR A 35 8.15 -3.75 -8.06
CA THR A 35 7.72 -4.84 -8.95
C THR A 35 8.82 -5.25 -9.92
N THR A 36 8.95 -6.55 -10.21
CA THR A 36 9.79 -7.08 -11.28
C THR A 36 9.09 -7.07 -12.64
N ARG A 37 7.80 -6.74 -12.68
CA ARG A 37 6.95 -6.67 -13.89
C ARG A 37 6.36 -5.27 -14.07
N PRO A 38 7.19 -4.23 -14.32
CA PRO A 38 6.68 -2.89 -14.60
C PRO A 38 5.91 -2.82 -15.93
N ASP A 39 6.15 -3.76 -16.84
CA ASP A 39 5.42 -3.90 -18.10
C ASP A 39 3.92 -4.17 -17.89
N THR A 40 3.54 -4.81 -16.78
CA THR A 40 2.13 -5.09 -16.45
C THR A 40 1.46 -4.00 -15.63
N LEU A 41 2.08 -2.82 -15.48
CA LEU A 41 1.58 -1.74 -14.62
C LEU A 41 0.13 -1.35 -14.93
N PHE A 42 -0.21 -1.25 -16.21
CA PHE A 42 -1.54 -0.85 -16.64
C PHE A 42 -2.64 -1.90 -16.38
N GLY A 43 -2.27 -3.11 -15.97
CA GLY A 43 -3.20 -4.15 -15.54
C GLY A 43 -3.43 -4.20 -14.02
N ALA A 44 -2.71 -3.39 -13.23
CA ALA A 44 -2.86 -3.40 -11.78
C ALA A 44 -4.22 -2.82 -11.35
N SER A 45 -5.02 -3.60 -10.63
CA SER A 45 -6.37 -3.22 -10.19
C SER A 45 -6.46 -2.83 -8.71
N PHE A 46 -5.53 -3.29 -7.88
CA PHE A 46 -5.42 -2.93 -6.46
C PHE A 46 -3.98 -3.06 -5.96
N LEU A 47 -3.71 -2.50 -4.78
CA LEU A 47 -2.47 -2.71 -4.03
C LEU A 47 -2.77 -3.58 -2.80
N ALA A 48 -1.90 -4.53 -2.50
CA ALA A 48 -1.93 -5.31 -1.27
C ALA A 48 -0.91 -4.74 -0.27
N LEU A 49 -1.32 -4.56 0.97
CA LEU A 49 -0.46 -4.11 2.05
C LEU A 49 -0.30 -5.23 3.08
N ALA A 50 0.90 -5.37 3.64
CA ALA A 50 1.13 -6.29 4.73
C ALA A 50 0.29 -5.89 5.97
N PRO A 51 -0.11 -6.85 6.82
CA PRO A 51 -0.75 -6.56 8.11
C PRO A 51 0.03 -5.56 8.96
N ASP A 52 1.36 -5.68 8.93
CA ASP A 52 2.25 -4.82 9.70
C ASP A 52 2.56 -3.44 9.09
N HIS A 53 2.08 -3.19 7.87
CA HIS A 53 2.36 -1.94 7.18
C HIS A 53 1.75 -0.74 7.95
N PRO A 54 2.46 0.41 8.09
CA PRO A 54 1.97 1.55 8.87
C PRO A 54 0.57 2.02 8.48
N ILE A 55 0.27 2.06 7.17
CA ILE A 55 -1.07 2.40 6.65
C ILE A 55 -2.11 1.39 7.13
N THR A 56 -1.82 0.08 7.07
CA THR A 56 -2.74 -0.96 7.52
C THR A 56 -3.09 -0.77 9.00
N LYS A 57 -2.09 -0.50 9.85
CA LYS A 57 -2.29 -0.22 11.29
C LYS A 57 -3.13 1.05 11.51
N ALA A 58 -2.84 2.12 10.79
CA ALA A 58 -3.60 3.37 10.87
C ALA A 58 -5.08 3.19 10.47
N VAL A 59 -5.35 2.38 9.44
CA VAL A 59 -6.71 2.06 9.01
C VAL A 59 -7.40 1.13 10.01
N ALA A 60 -6.72 0.09 10.50
CA ALA A 60 -7.25 -0.85 11.49
C ALA A 60 -7.70 -0.14 12.78
N ALA A 61 -6.93 0.85 13.25
CA ALA A 61 -7.27 1.66 14.42
C ALA A 61 -8.63 2.40 14.30
N LYS A 62 -9.09 2.67 13.07
CA LYS A 62 -10.35 3.38 12.80
C LYS A 62 -11.46 2.48 12.23
N ARG A 63 -11.13 1.27 11.78
CA ARG A 63 -12.06 0.36 11.11
C ARG A 63 -12.00 -1.03 11.71
N LYS A 64 -13.00 -1.37 12.53
CA LYS A 64 -13.11 -2.69 13.20
C LYS A 64 -12.97 -3.87 12.23
N LYS A 65 -13.63 -3.82 11.07
CA LYS A 65 -13.53 -4.90 10.06
C LYS A 65 -12.10 -5.14 9.58
N VAL A 66 -11.28 -4.08 9.50
CA VAL A 66 -9.87 -4.21 9.11
C VAL A 66 -9.07 -4.73 10.29
N ALA A 67 -9.32 -4.24 11.51
CA ALA A 67 -8.70 -4.75 12.72
C ALA A 67 -8.95 -6.26 12.91
N ASP A 68 -10.18 -6.73 12.71
CA ASP A 68 -10.55 -8.14 12.82
C ASP A 68 -9.89 -9.00 11.71
N PHE A 69 -9.63 -8.42 10.54
CA PHE A 69 -9.02 -9.13 9.40
C PHE A 69 -7.50 -9.29 9.52
N VAL A 70 -6.83 -8.37 10.20
CA VAL A 70 -5.37 -8.36 10.35
C VAL A 70 -4.88 -8.91 11.68
N ALA A 71 -5.82 -9.30 12.57
CA ALA A 71 -5.55 -9.90 13.88
C ALA A 71 -5.11 -11.36 13.78
#